data_AF-A0A2A3HKQ3-F1
#
_entry.id   AF-A0A2A3HKQ3-F1
#
_cell.length_a   1.000
_cell.length_b   1.000
_cell.length_c   1.000
_cell.angle_alpha   90.00
_cell.angle_beta   90.00
_cell.angle_gamma   90.00
#
_symmetry.space_group_name_H-M   'P 1'
#
loop_
_entity.id
_entity.type
_entity.pdbx_description
1 polymer ?
#
loop_
_entity_poly.entity_id
_entity_poly.type
_entity_poly.pdbx_seq_one_letter_code
_entity_poly.pdbx_strand_id
1 'polypeptide(L)'
;MKKIFIVTEGPSEEHFAKAILAPHFWDYEKIIIPITILTKRDNRHGIMYKGGMSSYSKMQNSLEPVLKRASKSEDSYVSTMVDFYALPTDTPGYANAMKYSDAYDKVRQLENSILQKVGHERHFKPYIQLHEFEALLFADIEQLSTEYFDCQIDELRQAISAQPNPELINNSFETGPVKKNFKSHPRLRQNCSRN
;
A
#
# COMPACT_ATOMS: atom_id res chain seq x y z
N MET A 1 20.34 -12.89 5.86
CA MET A 1 19.29 -11.84 5.79
C MET A 1 18.34 -12.12 4.64
N LYS A 2 17.04 -12.13 4.92
CA LYS A 2 16.00 -12.39 3.92
C LYS A 2 15.67 -11.11 3.15
N LYS A 3 15.34 -11.22 1.88
CA LYS A 3 14.93 -10.10 1.02
C LYS A 3 13.45 -10.16 0.75
N ILE A 4 12.76 -9.05 0.97
CA ILE A 4 11.32 -8.92 0.71
C ILE A 4 11.15 -7.79 -0.29
N PHE A 5 10.81 -8.16 -1.52
CA PHE A 5 10.44 -7.19 -2.55
C PHE A 5 8.98 -6.81 -2.36
N ILE A 6 8.67 -5.51 -2.31
CA ILE A 6 7.29 -5.02 -2.18
C ILE A 6 6.93 -4.29 -3.47
N VAL A 7 6.02 -4.86 -4.27
CA VAL A 7 5.51 -4.19 -5.47
C VAL A 7 4.43 -3.19 -5.04
N THR A 8 4.73 -1.91 -5.11
CA THR A 8 3.89 -0.82 -4.59
C THR A 8 3.07 -0.17 -5.69
N GLU A 9 1.84 0.27 -5.38
CA GLU A 9 1.00 0.97 -6.36
C GLU A 9 1.62 2.30 -6.82
N GLY A 10 2.06 3.14 -5.89
CA GLY A 10 2.52 4.48 -6.17
C GLY A 10 3.64 4.97 -5.25
N PRO A 11 3.96 6.27 -5.34
CA PRO A 11 5.03 6.90 -4.57
C PRO A 11 4.78 6.90 -3.06
N SER A 12 3.52 7.02 -2.62
CA SER A 12 3.17 7.01 -1.19
C SER A 12 3.50 5.66 -0.55
N GLU A 13 3.09 4.57 -1.19
CA GLU A 13 3.36 3.20 -0.77
C GLU A 13 4.86 2.89 -0.81
N GLU A 14 5.55 3.37 -1.86
CA GLU A 14 7.01 3.27 -1.96
C GLU A 14 7.71 3.97 -0.80
N HIS A 15 7.27 5.19 -0.46
CA HIS A 15 7.82 5.97 0.63
C HIS A 15 7.60 5.27 1.97
N PHE A 16 6.39 4.78 2.25
CA PHE A 16 6.10 4.02 3.48
C PHE A 16 6.98 2.78 3.60
N ALA A 17 7.13 2.01 2.52
CA ALA A 17 7.99 0.83 2.52
C ALA A 17 9.46 1.17 2.81
N LYS A 18 9.96 2.33 2.35
CA LYS A 18 11.34 2.79 2.59
C LYS A 18 11.53 3.40 3.98
N ALA A 19 10.63 4.27 4.39
CA ALA A 19 10.77 5.10 5.58
C ALA A 19 10.35 4.37 6.85
N ILE A 20 9.34 3.49 6.77
CA ILE A 20 8.75 2.83 7.93
C ILE A 20 9.07 1.34 7.94
N LEU A 21 8.75 0.61 6.86
CA LEU A 21 8.93 -0.84 6.85
C LEU A 21 10.40 -1.25 6.84
N ALA A 22 11.25 -0.59 6.03
CA ALA A 22 12.65 -0.99 5.92
C ALA A 22 13.42 -0.88 7.24
N PRO A 23 13.33 0.23 8.02
CA PRO A 23 13.96 0.30 9.33
C PRO A 23 13.37 -0.71 10.32
N HIS A 24 12.04 -0.85 10.37
CA HIS A 24 11.38 -1.79 11.28
C HIS A 24 11.84 -3.23 11.04
N PHE A 25 11.94 -3.65 9.78
CA PHE A 25 12.29 -5.02 9.42
C PHE A 25 13.80 -5.31 9.45
N TRP A 26 14.64 -4.28 9.53
CA TRP A 26 16.10 -4.43 9.63
C TRP A 26 16.49 -5.22 10.89
N ASP A 27 15.86 -4.89 12.02
CA ASP A 27 16.09 -5.56 13.32
C ASP A 27 15.68 -7.03 13.32
N TYR A 28 14.88 -7.45 12.33
CA TYR A 28 14.46 -8.83 12.10
C TYR A 28 15.24 -9.53 10.98
N GLU A 29 16.42 -9.01 10.64
CA GLU A 29 17.31 -9.52 9.58
C GLU A 29 16.65 -9.63 8.19
N LYS A 30 15.71 -8.72 7.91
CA LYS A 30 14.97 -8.63 6.65
C LYS A 30 15.28 -7.31 5.95
N ILE A 31 15.47 -7.39 4.64
CA ILE A 31 15.73 -6.25 3.76
C ILE A 31 14.47 -6.01 2.93
N ILE A 32 13.85 -4.84 3.12
CA ILE A 32 12.71 -4.40 2.32
C ILE A 32 13.20 -3.69 1.06
N ILE A 33 12.67 -4.10 -0.10
CA ILE A 33 13.04 -3.56 -1.41
C ILE A 33 11.76 -3.18 -2.17
N PRO A 34 11.30 -1.92 -2.10
CA PRO A 34 10.09 -1.50 -2.80
C PRO A 34 10.32 -1.30 -4.30
N ILE A 35 9.30 -1.64 -5.09
CA ILE A 35 9.29 -1.59 -6.55
C ILE A 35 7.95 -1.04 -7.01
N THR A 36 7.93 0.22 -7.43
CA THR A 36 6.69 0.91 -7.81
C THR A 36 6.19 0.52 -9.19
N ILE A 37 4.88 0.26 -9.30
CA ILE A 37 4.22 -0.07 -10.57
C ILE A 37 4.40 1.06 -11.58
N LEU A 38 4.75 0.66 -12.79
CA LEU A 38 4.94 1.56 -13.93
C LEU A 38 3.61 1.73 -14.68
N THR A 39 3.17 2.97 -14.89
CA THR A 39 1.79 3.25 -15.32
C THR A 39 1.70 3.86 -16.70
N LYS A 40 2.75 4.54 -17.18
CA LYS A 40 2.97 4.83 -18.61
C LYS A 40 4.46 4.88 -18.92
N ARG A 41 4.85 4.34 -20.08
CA ARG A 41 6.16 4.57 -20.69
C ARG A 41 5.92 5.42 -21.94
N ASP A 42 6.24 6.70 -21.89
CA ASP A 42 6.29 7.50 -23.11
C ASP A 42 7.59 7.17 -23.84
N ASN A 43 7.51 6.22 -24.78
CA ASN A 43 8.65 5.78 -25.57
C ASN A 43 9.20 6.88 -26.50
N ARG A 44 8.47 7.99 -26.71
CA ARG A 44 8.94 9.11 -27.54
C ARG A 44 9.85 10.08 -26.78
N HIS A 45 9.71 10.17 -25.46
CA HIS A 45 10.47 11.12 -24.62
C HIS A 45 11.23 10.46 -23.47
N GLY A 46 11.17 9.13 -23.32
CA GLY A 46 11.86 8.40 -22.25
C GLY A 46 11.25 8.61 -20.85
N ILE A 47 10.07 9.22 -20.76
CA ILE A 47 9.41 9.54 -19.49
C ILE A 47 8.63 8.33 -18.99
N MET A 48 8.92 7.93 -17.75
CA MET A 48 8.21 6.86 -17.04
C MET A 48 7.31 7.48 -15.98
N TYR A 49 5.99 7.32 -16.13
CA TYR A 49 5.03 7.71 -15.11
C TYR A 49 4.83 6.55 -14.14
N LYS A 50 4.84 6.85 -12.84
CA LYS A 50 4.63 5.90 -11.73
C LYS A 50 3.32 6.25 -11.01
N GLY A 51 2.61 5.25 -10.50
CA GLY A 51 1.38 5.44 -9.73
C GLY A 51 0.08 5.22 -10.52
N GLY A 52 -0.85 4.46 -9.92
CA GLY A 52 -2.21 4.18 -10.41
C GLY A 52 -2.36 2.88 -11.19
N MET A 53 -3.12 1.93 -10.65
CA MET A 53 -3.42 0.67 -11.32
C MET A 53 -4.66 0.80 -12.22
N SER A 54 -4.47 1.15 -13.50
CA SER A 54 -5.61 1.21 -14.44
C SER A 54 -6.00 -0.15 -15.03
N SER A 55 -5.14 -1.16 -14.90
CA SER A 55 -5.37 -2.53 -15.36
C SER A 55 -4.47 -3.48 -14.59
N TYR A 56 -4.93 -4.70 -14.36
CA TYR A 56 -4.16 -5.72 -13.66
C TYR A 56 -2.83 -6.03 -14.37
N SER A 57 -2.81 -5.94 -15.70
CA SER A 57 -1.60 -6.15 -16.52
C SER A 57 -0.42 -5.25 -16.13
N LYS A 58 -0.66 -4.04 -15.61
CA LYS A 58 0.43 -3.16 -15.13
C LYS A 58 1.10 -3.71 -13.87
N MET A 59 0.31 -4.23 -12.94
CA MET A 59 0.81 -4.93 -11.76
C MET A 59 1.60 -6.16 -12.20
N GLN A 60 1.03 -6.98 -13.08
CA GLN A 60 1.66 -8.20 -13.58
C GLN A 60 3.02 -7.93 -14.24
N ASN A 61 3.10 -6.93 -15.13
CA ASN A 61 4.35 -6.54 -15.80
C ASN A 61 5.45 -6.09 -14.83
N SER A 62 5.07 -5.51 -13.69
CA SER A 62 6.01 -5.10 -12.65
C SER A 62 6.38 -6.27 -11.73
N LEU A 63 5.45 -7.18 -11.49
CA LEU A 63 5.58 -8.31 -10.57
C LEU A 63 6.41 -9.47 -11.16
N GLU A 64 6.20 -9.82 -12.42
CA GLU A 64 6.86 -10.98 -13.05
C GLU A 64 8.40 -10.93 -13.04
N PRO A 65 9.07 -9.81 -13.41
CA PRO A 65 10.52 -9.73 -13.36
C PRO A 65 11.07 -9.88 -11.94
N VAL A 66 10.32 -9.39 -10.95
CA VAL A 66 10.67 -9.43 -9.53
C VAL A 66 10.57 -10.86 -9.00
N LEU A 67 9.47 -11.55 -9.32
CA LEU A 67 9.30 -12.97 -8.97
C LEU A 67 10.37 -13.83 -9.61
N LYS A 68 10.68 -13.63 -10.90
CA LYS A 68 11.75 -14.36 -11.59
C LYS A 68 13.12 -14.15 -10.95
N ARG A 69 13.36 -12.98 -10.36
CA ARG A 69 14.59 -12.70 -9.61
C ARG A 69 14.55 -13.35 -8.23
N ALA A 70 13.46 -13.20 -7.49
CA ALA A 70 13.29 -13.72 -6.15
C ALA A 70 13.34 -15.25 -6.11
N SER A 71 12.71 -15.93 -7.08
CA SER A 71 12.65 -17.39 -7.14
C SER A 71 14.00 -18.08 -7.36
N LYS A 72 15.08 -17.33 -7.61
CA LYS A 72 16.45 -17.86 -7.70
C LYS A 72 17.12 -18.04 -6.34
N SER A 73 16.51 -17.55 -5.26
CA SER A 73 17.06 -17.58 -3.91
C SER A 73 15.98 -18.01 -2.92
N GLU A 74 16.34 -18.93 -2.03
CA GLU A 74 15.45 -19.45 -0.99
C GLU A 74 15.03 -18.38 0.02
N ASP A 75 15.89 -17.37 0.21
CA ASP A 75 15.71 -16.28 1.17
C ASP A 75 15.09 -15.02 0.55
N SER A 76 14.47 -15.14 -0.62
CA SER A 76 13.83 -14.01 -1.32
C SER A 76 12.33 -14.22 -1.48
N TYR A 77 11.58 -13.19 -1.12
CA TYR A 77 10.12 -13.18 -1.12
C TYR A 77 9.60 -11.92 -1.81
N VAL A 78 8.37 -11.98 -2.30
CA VAL A 78 7.69 -10.90 -2.99
C VAL A 78 6.30 -10.73 -2.38
N SER A 79 5.94 -9.49 -2.12
CA SER A 79 4.61 -9.06 -1.73
C SER A 79 4.16 -7.91 -2.61
N THR A 80 2.87 -7.57 -2.55
CA THR A 80 2.32 -6.33 -3.11
C THR A 80 1.99 -5.37 -1.98
N MET A 81 1.75 -4.11 -2.32
CA MET A 81 1.08 -3.13 -1.46
C MET A 81 0.28 -2.21 -2.39
N VAL A 82 -0.99 -2.56 -2.57
CA VAL A 82 -1.90 -1.95 -3.56
C VAL A 82 -3.23 -1.67 -2.88
N ASP A 83 -3.86 -0.55 -3.21
CA ASP A 83 -5.12 -0.14 -2.59
C ASP A 83 -6.28 -0.98 -3.15
N PHE A 84 -7.08 -1.57 -2.25
CA PHE A 84 -8.30 -2.31 -2.58
C PHE A 84 -9.27 -1.49 -3.43
N TYR A 85 -9.46 -0.21 -3.12
CA TYR A 85 -10.43 0.64 -3.81
C TYR A 85 -9.94 1.14 -5.17
N ALA A 86 -8.63 1.06 -5.43
CA ALA A 86 -8.03 1.35 -6.71
C ALA A 86 -7.86 0.11 -7.60
N LEU A 87 -8.25 -1.09 -7.12
CA LEU A 87 -8.09 -2.32 -7.91
C LEU A 87 -8.95 -2.31 -9.18
N PRO A 88 -8.36 -2.58 -10.35
CA PRO A 88 -9.09 -2.78 -11.59
C PRO A 88 -10.10 -3.92 -11.50
N THR A 89 -11.22 -3.79 -12.21
CA THR A 89 -12.22 -4.85 -12.33
C THR A 89 -11.72 -6.09 -13.09
N ASP A 90 -10.62 -5.97 -13.85
CA ASP A 90 -9.94 -7.08 -14.53
C ASP A 90 -8.97 -7.86 -13.61
N THR A 91 -8.89 -7.50 -12.32
CA THR A 91 -8.11 -8.22 -11.32
C THR A 91 -8.61 -9.67 -11.16
N PRO A 92 -7.73 -10.69 -11.08
CA PRO A 92 -8.13 -12.07 -10.87
C PRO A 92 -9.05 -12.22 -9.65
N GLY A 93 -10.21 -12.85 -9.87
CA GLY A 93 -11.18 -13.11 -8.81
C GLY A 93 -12.09 -11.93 -8.43
N TYR A 94 -11.95 -10.76 -9.06
CA TYR A 94 -12.68 -9.54 -8.69
C TYR A 94 -14.20 -9.74 -8.62
N ALA A 95 -14.82 -10.23 -9.69
CA ALA A 95 -16.26 -10.44 -9.74
C ALA A 95 -16.78 -11.44 -8.67
N ASN A 96 -15.96 -12.40 -8.25
CA ASN A 96 -16.33 -13.33 -7.19
C ASN A 96 -16.11 -12.73 -5.80
N ALA A 97 -15.01 -12.00 -5.59
CA ALA A 97 -14.74 -11.30 -4.36
C ALA A 97 -15.87 -10.31 -4.02
N MET A 98 -16.38 -9.57 -5.01
CA MET A 98 -17.47 -8.61 -4.77
C MET A 98 -18.80 -9.22 -4.31
N LYS A 99 -18.94 -10.55 -4.30
CA LYS A 99 -20.13 -11.25 -3.76
C LYS A 99 -20.10 -11.37 -2.23
N TYR A 100 -18.94 -11.26 -1.61
CA TYR A 100 -18.81 -11.31 -0.16
C TYR A 100 -19.30 -10.00 0.46
N SER A 101 -19.95 -10.07 1.63
CA SER A 101 -20.39 -8.88 2.37
C SER A 101 -19.24 -8.28 3.16
N ASP A 102 -18.47 -9.12 3.85
CA ASP A 102 -17.33 -8.72 4.67
C ASP A 102 -16.14 -8.27 3.82
N ALA A 103 -15.51 -7.17 4.21
CA ALA A 103 -14.44 -6.53 3.45
C ALA A 103 -13.11 -7.31 3.53
N TYR A 104 -12.82 -7.95 4.66
CA TYR A 104 -11.64 -8.80 4.80
C TYR A 104 -11.79 -10.08 3.98
N ASP A 105 -13.00 -10.63 3.88
CA ASP A 105 -13.27 -11.78 3.01
C ASP A 105 -13.11 -11.42 1.52
N LYS A 106 -13.50 -10.21 1.10
CA LYS A 106 -13.22 -9.71 -0.26
C LYS A 106 -11.72 -9.69 -0.54
N VAL A 107 -10.94 -9.10 0.35
CA VAL A 107 -9.47 -8.99 0.23
C VAL A 107 -8.83 -10.37 0.19
N ARG A 108 -9.18 -11.25 1.14
CA ARG A 108 -8.69 -12.62 1.19
C ARG A 108 -8.98 -13.37 -0.10
N GLN A 109 -10.18 -13.20 -0.66
CA GLN A 109 -10.55 -13.83 -1.92
C GLN A 109 -9.73 -13.30 -3.10
N LEU A 110 -9.49 -11.98 -3.16
CA LEU A 110 -8.65 -11.36 -4.18
C LEU A 110 -7.20 -11.82 -4.08
N GLU A 111 -6.60 -11.78 -2.88
CA GLU A 111 -5.24 -12.24 -2.63
C GLU A 111 -5.06 -13.70 -3.05
N ASN A 112 -5.99 -14.58 -2.69
CA ASN A 112 -5.95 -15.98 -3.11
C ASN A 112 -6.07 -16.13 -4.63
N SER A 113 -6.95 -15.38 -5.28
CA SER A 113 -7.10 -15.43 -6.75
C SER A 113 -5.89 -14.88 -7.49
N ILE A 114 -5.25 -13.83 -6.98
CA ILE A 114 -3.99 -13.29 -7.50
C ILE A 114 -2.88 -14.32 -7.33
N LEU A 115 -2.75 -14.92 -6.14
CA LEU A 115 -1.75 -15.96 -5.88
C LEU A 115 -1.92 -17.16 -6.81
N GLN A 116 -3.15 -17.64 -7.00
CA GLN A 116 -3.44 -18.75 -7.93
C GLN A 116 -3.11 -18.40 -9.38
N LYS A 117 -3.39 -17.17 -9.81
CA LYS A 117 -3.11 -16.71 -11.18
C LYS A 117 -1.60 -16.56 -11.43
N VAL A 118 -0.85 -16.05 -10.46
CA VAL A 118 0.58 -15.75 -10.56
C VAL A 118 1.46 -16.97 -10.25
N GLY A 119 1.04 -17.82 -9.32
CA GLY A 119 1.83 -18.94 -8.80
C GLY A 119 2.90 -18.53 -7.81
N HIS A 120 3.98 -19.31 -7.73
CA HIS A 120 5.12 -19.09 -6.83
C HIS A 120 4.76 -19.06 -5.33
N GLU A 121 3.87 -19.95 -4.85
CA GLU A 121 3.34 -19.95 -3.47
C GLU A 121 4.38 -19.86 -2.34
N ARG A 122 5.59 -20.36 -2.59
CA ARG A 122 6.73 -20.24 -1.66
C ARG A 122 7.25 -18.80 -1.56
N HIS A 123 7.37 -18.13 -2.69
CA HIS A 123 8.05 -16.84 -2.81
C HIS A 123 7.08 -15.66 -2.86
N PHE A 124 5.81 -15.89 -3.18
CA PHE A 124 4.83 -14.82 -3.39
C PHE A 124 3.72 -14.87 -2.34
N LYS A 125 3.47 -13.72 -1.71
CA LYS A 125 2.35 -13.48 -0.80
C LYS A 125 1.72 -12.15 -1.20
N PRO A 126 0.64 -12.13 -2.01
CA PRO A 126 -0.03 -10.88 -2.34
C PRO A 126 -0.60 -10.26 -1.07
N TYR A 127 -0.52 -8.93 -1.00
CA TYR A 127 -1.11 -8.11 0.05
C TYR A 127 -1.86 -6.94 -0.60
N ILE A 128 -3.15 -6.84 -0.27
CA ILE A 128 -4.02 -5.74 -0.69
C ILE A 128 -4.37 -4.93 0.54
N GLN A 129 -4.15 -3.62 0.47
CA GLN A 129 -4.44 -2.70 1.54
C GLN A 129 -5.93 -2.35 1.51
N LEU A 130 -6.67 -2.79 2.54
CA LEU A 130 -8.13 -2.61 2.59
C LEU A 130 -8.56 -1.19 2.98
N HIS A 131 -7.81 -0.53 3.85
CA HIS A 131 -8.15 0.80 4.39
C HIS A 131 -7.16 1.86 3.88
N GLU A 132 -7.63 3.11 3.78
CA GLU A 132 -6.81 4.20 3.25
C GLU A 132 -5.50 4.38 4.03
N PHE A 133 -4.45 4.75 3.29
CA PHE A 133 -3.08 4.97 3.76
C PHE A 133 -2.95 5.90 4.97
N GLU A 134 -3.96 6.73 5.24
CA GLU A 134 -4.05 7.59 6.43
C GLU A 134 -3.94 6.79 7.74
N ALA A 135 -4.44 5.55 7.78
CA ALA A 135 -4.27 4.63 8.91
C ALA A 135 -2.82 4.13 9.11
N LEU A 136 -2.01 4.09 8.04
CA LEU A 136 -0.59 3.73 8.09
C LEU A 136 0.30 4.92 8.43
N LEU A 137 -0.08 6.14 8.02
CA LEU A 137 0.52 7.39 8.50
C LEU A 137 0.43 7.50 10.03
N PHE A 138 -0.65 6.97 10.60
CA PHE A 138 -0.88 6.90 12.05
C PHE A 138 -0.03 5.85 12.80
N ALA A 139 0.70 4.99 12.09
CA ALA A 139 1.66 4.09 12.74
C ALA A 139 2.90 4.86 13.26
N ASP A 140 3.19 6.05 12.71
CA ASP A 140 4.22 6.96 13.21
C ASP A 140 3.65 8.37 13.45
N ILE A 141 2.79 8.45 14.46
CA ILE A 141 2.26 9.72 14.97
C ILE A 141 3.38 10.70 15.34
N GLU A 142 4.52 10.23 15.82
CA GLU A 142 5.61 11.09 16.26
C GLU A 142 6.24 11.83 15.07
N GLN A 143 6.42 11.14 13.94
CA GLN A 143 6.87 11.76 12.70
C GLN A 143 5.82 12.74 12.14
N LEU A 144 4.53 12.39 12.20
CA LEU A 144 3.43 13.31 11.88
C LEU A 144 3.45 14.57 12.76
N SER A 145 3.75 14.44 14.05
CA SER A 145 3.82 15.57 14.98
C SER A 145 4.98 16.51 14.71
N THR A 146 6.05 15.99 14.11
CA THR A 146 7.22 16.77 13.73
C THR A 146 6.98 17.54 12.43
N GLU A 147 6.17 17.02 11.50
CA GLU A 147 5.84 17.69 10.23
C GLU A 147 4.61 18.60 10.31
N TYR A 148 3.64 18.29 11.16
CA TYR A 148 2.38 19.01 11.30
C TYR A 148 2.20 19.53 12.72
N PHE A 149 2.81 20.69 12.98
CA PHE A 149 2.89 21.33 14.32
C PHE A 149 1.54 21.76 14.94
N ASP A 150 0.42 21.72 14.22
CA ASP A 150 -0.86 22.37 14.62
C ASP A 150 -2.12 21.48 14.59
N CYS A 151 -1.99 20.16 14.36
CA CYS A 151 -3.16 19.27 14.43
C CYS A 151 -3.35 18.68 15.83
N GLN A 152 -4.59 18.36 16.19
CA GLN A 152 -5.00 17.74 17.47
C GLN A 152 -4.48 16.28 17.57
N ILE A 153 -3.15 16.13 17.64
CA ILE A 153 -2.47 14.84 17.61
C ILE A 153 -2.82 13.98 18.82
N ASP A 154 -3.12 14.59 19.96
CA ASP A 154 -3.47 13.85 21.17
C ASP A 154 -4.86 13.19 21.07
N GLU A 155 -5.83 13.83 20.42
CA GLU A 155 -7.14 13.22 20.13
C GLU A 155 -7.00 12.04 19.15
N LEU A 156 -6.05 12.16 18.22
CA LEU A 156 -5.73 11.14 17.23
C LEU A 156 -5.00 9.94 17.86
N ARG A 157 -4.00 10.20 18.73
CA ARG A 157 -3.30 9.21 19.56
C ARG A 157 -4.30 8.37 20.36
N GLN A 158 -5.27 9.02 20.99
CA GLN A 158 -6.31 8.32 21.75
C GLN A 158 -7.17 7.41 20.87
N ALA A 159 -7.61 7.89 19.71
CA ALA A 159 -8.41 7.10 18.77
C ALA A 159 -7.67 5.85 18.26
N ILE A 160 -6.36 5.96 18.01
CA ILE A 160 -5.51 4.85 17.54
C ILE A 160 -5.24 3.85 18.67
N SER A 161 -4.92 4.33 19.88
CA SER A 161 -4.68 3.48 21.06
C SER A 161 -5.93 2.69 21.51
N ALA A 162 -7.11 3.16 21.13
CA ALA A 162 -8.39 2.53 21.47
C ALA A 162 -8.75 1.34 20.57
N GLN A 163 -7.97 1.05 19.52
CA GLN A 163 -8.23 -0.05 18.58
C GLN A 163 -7.08 -1.06 18.54
N PRO A 164 -7.37 -2.38 18.45
CA PRO A 164 -6.35 -3.42 18.38
C PRO A 164 -5.66 -3.51 17.01
N ASN A 165 -6.26 -2.95 15.96
CA ASN A 165 -5.67 -2.84 14.62
C ASN A 165 -5.95 -1.43 14.07
N PRO A 166 -4.93 -0.65 13.68
CA PRO A 166 -5.10 0.67 13.05
C PRO A 166 -5.97 0.62 11.78
N GLU A 167 -6.02 -0.51 11.08
CA GLU A 167 -6.91 -0.70 9.93
C GLU A 167 -8.39 -0.74 10.31
N LEU A 168 -8.72 -1.09 11.57
CA LEU A 168 -10.09 -1.07 12.08
C LEU A 168 -10.58 0.33 12.44
N ILE A 169 -9.79 1.38 12.18
CA ILE A 169 -10.24 2.77 12.22
C ILE A 169 -11.20 2.98 11.05
N ASN A 170 -12.41 2.45 11.21
CA ASN A 170 -13.47 2.54 10.23
C ASN A 170 -14.14 3.91 10.37
N ASN A 171 -14.02 4.73 9.32
CA ASN A 171 -14.92 5.86 9.03
C ASN A 171 -15.08 7.00 10.05
N SER A 172 -14.11 7.26 10.92
CA SER A 172 -14.01 8.60 11.55
C SER A 172 -13.51 9.69 10.59
N PHE A 173 -13.25 9.37 9.32
CA PHE A 173 -12.98 10.36 8.27
C PHE A 173 -14.22 10.86 7.54
N GLU A 174 -15.36 10.16 7.56
CA GLU A 174 -16.61 10.70 7.00
C GLU A 174 -17.43 11.48 8.03
N THR A 175 -17.37 11.06 9.30
CA THR A 175 -18.23 11.62 10.38
C THR A 175 -17.48 12.13 11.61
N GLY A 176 -16.14 12.00 11.65
CA GLY A 176 -15.33 12.48 12.78
C GLY A 176 -14.81 13.92 12.62
N PRO A 177 -14.40 14.56 13.73
CA PRO A 177 -13.92 15.95 13.77
C PRO A 177 -12.70 16.20 12.86
N VAL A 178 -11.99 15.13 12.49
CA VAL A 178 -10.78 15.14 11.65
C VAL A 178 -11.05 15.69 10.24
N LYS A 179 -12.18 15.35 9.59
CA LYS A 179 -12.50 15.88 8.23
C LYS A 179 -12.81 17.39 8.21
N LYS A 180 -13.38 17.93 9.29
CA LYS A 180 -13.72 19.36 9.39
C LYS A 180 -12.46 20.22 9.39
N ASN A 181 -11.38 19.74 10.00
CA ASN A 181 -10.10 20.43 10.02
C ASN A 181 -9.27 20.17 8.75
N PHE A 182 -9.34 18.96 8.16
CA PHE A 182 -8.69 18.64 6.88
C PHE A 182 -9.26 19.45 5.68
N LYS A 183 -10.58 19.69 5.61
CA LYS A 183 -11.17 20.55 4.56
C LYS A 183 -10.80 22.04 4.68
N SER A 184 -10.36 22.48 5.86
CA SER A 184 -10.04 23.88 6.14
C SER A 184 -8.59 24.28 5.83
N HIS A 185 -7.72 23.31 5.53
CA HIS A 185 -6.28 23.54 5.34
C HIS A 185 -5.83 23.17 3.91
N PRO A 186 -5.74 24.16 2.98
CA PRO A 186 -5.42 23.93 1.56
C PRO A 186 -4.03 23.33 1.28
N ARG A 187 -3.15 23.26 2.28
CA ARG A 187 -1.74 22.85 2.11
C ARG A 187 -1.55 21.35 1.89
N LEU A 188 -2.51 20.51 2.27
CA LEU A 188 -2.45 19.07 2.05
C LEU A 188 -2.70 18.66 0.58
N ARG A 189 -3.36 19.51 -0.23
CA ARG A 189 -3.51 19.28 -1.68
C ARG A 189 -2.33 19.75 -2.53
N GLN A 190 -1.50 20.67 -2.03
CA GLN A 190 -0.48 21.32 -2.86
C GLN A 190 0.88 20.61 -2.92
N ASN A 191 1.23 19.80 -1.92
CA ASN A 191 2.54 19.11 -1.91
C ASN A 191 2.59 17.83 -2.78
N CYS A 192 1.46 17.33 -3.28
CA CYS A 192 1.43 16.32 -4.35
C CYS A 192 1.61 16.91 -5.77
N SER A 193 1.79 18.23 -5.90
CA SER A 193 2.01 18.89 -7.21
C SER A 193 3.39 19.53 -7.38
N ARG A 194 4.28 19.41 -6.40
CA ARG A 194 5.67 19.85 -6.50
C ARG A 194 6.61 18.88 -5.78
N ASN A 195 7.01 17.85 -6.50
CA ASN A 195 8.40 17.42 -6.67
C ASN A 195 8.46 16.37 -7.79
#